data_AF-A0A914KMG7-F1
#
_entry.id   AF-A0A914KMG7-F1
#
_cell.length_a   1.000
_cell.length_b   1.000
_cell.length_c   1.000
_cell.angle_alpha   90.00
_cell.angle_beta   90.00
_cell.angle_gamma   90.00
#
_symmetry.space_group_name_H-M   'P 1'
#
loop_
_entity.id
_entity.type
_entity.pdbx_description
1 polymer ?
#
loop_
_entity_poly.entity_id
_entity_poly.type
_entity_poly.pdbx_seq_one_letter_code
_entity_poly.pdbx_strand_id
1 'polypeptide(L)'
;MPILKIFILFAIIITIFQLIFAVNLTSGAANLLPIVPLCLLRCKDNHMLTMDSEWSSDFVFPLAGMLRSDDSREYIIKRVKSICEQNMEMFNCLQKCPESNENEILQMGVKPWEGICNNLRVLETQIGCWKRNIEVITQECGFESQQLHHSTERLTHNVSVILVSLICEHLRHLSVCLVNKYGKYCGAVSQRIIGNLFDSSRETMSKMLRIKWESNLPKECIPNDL
;
A
#
# COMPACT_ATOMS: atom_id res chain seq x y z
N MET A 1 -15.91 -1.50 17.99
CA MET A 1 -14.83 -2.51 17.91
C MET A 1 -13.84 -2.07 16.83
N PRO A 2 -12.58 -1.75 17.17
CA PRO A 2 -11.66 -1.10 16.24
C PRO A 2 -10.87 -2.16 15.46
N ILE A 3 -11.39 -2.60 14.31
CA ILE A 3 -10.66 -3.52 13.40
C ILE A 3 -10.11 -2.76 12.17
N LEU A 4 -10.24 -1.44 12.12
CA LEU A 4 -9.91 -0.65 10.93
C LEU A 4 -8.67 0.24 11.15
N LYS A 5 -7.49 -0.36 11.16
CA LYS A 5 -6.20 0.34 11.04
C LYS A 5 -5.26 -0.50 10.20
N ILE A 6 -5.40 -0.44 8.88
CA ILE A 6 -4.61 -1.29 7.98
C ILE A 6 -4.13 -0.47 6.75
N PHE A 7 -2.90 0.08 6.85
CA PHE A 7 -1.91 0.43 5.79
C PHE A 7 -2.26 1.59 4.83
N ILE A 8 -1.42 1.94 3.84
CA ILE A 8 -1.65 3.08 2.92
C ILE A 8 -1.99 2.60 1.53
N LEU A 9 -1.14 1.74 0.97
CA LEU A 9 -1.54 0.91 -0.15
C LEU A 9 -2.53 -0.12 0.32
N PHE A 10 -2.25 -0.89 1.37
CA PHE A 10 -3.22 -1.83 1.90
C PHE A 10 -4.49 -1.13 2.49
N ALA A 11 -4.54 0.15 2.91
CA ALA A 11 -5.84 0.81 3.24
C ALA A 11 -6.54 1.35 2.02
N ILE A 12 -5.85 1.99 1.06
CA ILE A 12 -6.56 2.37 -0.17
C ILE A 12 -7.11 1.10 -0.82
N ILE A 13 -6.33 0.02 -0.84
CA ILE A 13 -6.70 -1.31 -1.33
C ILE A 13 -7.78 -1.96 -0.46
N ILE A 14 -7.71 -1.92 0.88
CA ILE A 14 -8.74 -2.51 1.76
C ILE A 14 -9.98 -1.65 1.84
N THR A 15 -9.88 -0.33 1.73
CA THR A 15 -11.03 0.56 1.57
C THR A 15 -11.66 0.28 0.21
N ILE A 16 -10.90 0.19 -0.88
CA ILE A 16 -11.43 -0.26 -2.18
C ILE A 16 -12.04 -1.68 -2.06
N PHE A 17 -11.39 -2.61 -1.37
CA PHE A 17 -11.86 -3.98 -1.14
C PHE A 17 -13.15 -4.01 -0.30
N GLN A 18 -13.19 -3.31 0.83
CA GLN A 18 -14.37 -3.16 1.67
C GLN A 18 -15.48 -2.42 0.93
N LEU A 19 -15.16 -1.47 0.04
CA LEU A 19 -16.14 -0.78 -0.79
C LEU A 19 -16.61 -1.63 -1.99
N ILE A 20 -15.78 -2.52 -2.54
CA ILE A 20 -16.18 -3.56 -3.50
C ILE A 20 -17.20 -4.48 -2.80
N PHE A 21 -16.86 -4.94 -1.60
CA PHE A 21 -17.68 -5.84 -0.80
C PHE A 21 -18.96 -5.21 -0.27
N ALA A 22 -18.92 -3.96 0.20
CA ALA A 22 -20.08 -3.26 0.78
C ALA A 22 -21.10 -2.79 -0.26
N VAL A 23 -20.71 -2.60 -1.53
CA VAL A 23 -21.64 -2.21 -2.61
C VAL A 23 -22.32 -3.43 -3.25
N ASN A 24 -21.69 -4.60 -3.25
CA ASN A 24 -22.37 -5.87 -3.61
C ASN A 24 -23.48 -6.27 -2.62
N LEU A 25 -23.57 -5.60 -1.46
CA LEU A 25 -24.64 -5.77 -0.47
C LEU A 25 -25.90 -4.93 -0.73
N THR A 26 -25.88 -3.97 -1.67
CA THR A 26 -27.02 -3.05 -1.93
C THR A 26 -27.75 -3.29 -3.25
N SER A 27 -27.22 -4.13 -4.15
CA SER A 27 -28.00 -4.67 -5.27
C SER A 27 -28.90 -5.78 -4.73
N GLY A 28 -30.20 -5.54 -4.64
CA GLY A 28 -31.23 -6.38 -4.03
C GLY A 28 -31.46 -7.77 -4.63
N ALA A 29 -30.40 -8.57 -4.77
CA ALA A 29 -30.47 -10.02 -4.89
C ALA A 29 -30.35 -10.62 -3.49
N ALA A 30 -31.24 -11.55 -3.17
CA ALA A 30 -31.34 -12.19 -1.86
C ALA A 30 -29.98 -12.66 -1.31
N ASN A 31 -29.65 -12.17 -0.11
CA ASN A 31 -28.71 -12.68 0.89
C ASN A 31 -27.91 -13.95 0.49
N LEU A 32 -26.82 -13.77 -0.25
CA LEU A 32 -25.59 -14.48 0.04
C LEU A 32 -24.52 -13.41 0.25
N LEU A 33 -24.07 -13.26 1.51
CA LEU A 33 -22.80 -12.58 1.77
C LEU A 33 -21.77 -13.21 0.81
N PRO A 34 -20.94 -12.41 0.11
CA PRO A 34 -19.87 -12.98 -0.69
C PRO A 34 -19.04 -13.88 0.22
N ILE A 35 -19.12 -15.20 -0.01
CA ILE A 35 -18.44 -16.20 0.80
C ILE A 35 -16.98 -16.11 0.40
N VAL A 36 -16.21 -15.29 1.12
CA VAL A 36 -14.75 -15.29 0.99
C VAL A 36 -14.26 -16.70 1.32
N PRO A 37 -13.54 -17.38 0.42
CA PRO A 37 -13.06 -18.73 0.68
C PRO A 37 -12.28 -18.81 1.99
N LEU A 38 -12.59 -19.80 2.83
CA LEU A 38 -11.93 -20.02 4.12
C LEU A 38 -10.40 -20.14 3.98
N CYS A 39 -9.94 -20.66 2.84
CA CYS A 39 -8.51 -20.71 2.50
C CYS A 39 -7.86 -19.32 2.51
N LEU A 40 -8.48 -18.34 1.84
CA LEU A 40 -7.97 -16.97 1.76
C LEU A 40 -7.98 -16.29 3.12
N LEU A 41 -9.06 -16.46 3.88
CA LEU A 41 -9.17 -15.93 5.24
C LEU A 41 -8.07 -16.47 6.14
N ARG A 42 -7.78 -17.77 6.07
CA ARG A 42 -6.71 -18.39 6.85
C ARG A 42 -5.33 -17.85 6.46
N CYS A 43 -5.05 -17.66 5.18
CA CYS A 43 -3.79 -17.06 4.74
C CYS A 43 -3.65 -15.62 5.27
N LYS A 44 -4.69 -14.81 5.12
CA LYS A 44 -4.73 -13.42 5.58
C LYS A 44 -4.59 -13.33 7.11
N ASP A 45 -5.38 -14.09 7.86
CA ASP A 45 -5.38 -14.02 9.33
C ASP A 45 -4.05 -14.50 9.92
N ASN A 46 -3.46 -15.57 9.37
CA ASN A 46 -2.11 -16.01 9.76
C ASN A 46 -1.06 -14.93 9.49
N HIS A 47 -1.11 -14.28 8.33
CA HIS A 47 -0.20 -13.18 8.02
C HIS A 47 -0.39 -12.01 9.00
N MET A 48 -1.63 -11.63 9.29
CA MET A 48 -1.95 -10.55 10.24
C MET A 48 -1.47 -10.83 11.67
N LEU A 49 -1.45 -12.08 12.12
CA LEU A 49 -0.93 -12.45 13.44
C LEU A 49 0.59 -12.19 13.58
N THR A 50 1.31 -12.21 12.46
CA THR A 50 2.78 -12.04 12.42
C THR A 50 3.22 -10.60 12.15
N MET A 51 2.27 -9.72 11.85
CA MET A 51 2.49 -8.32 11.49
C MET A 51 2.17 -7.43 12.69
N ASP A 52 3.18 -6.72 13.21
CA ASP A 52 2.99 -5.72 14.28
C ASP A 52 2.02 -4.60 13.87
N SER A 53 1.46 -3.91 14.86
CA SER A 53 0.48 -2.82 14.71
C SER A 53 1.06 -1.48 14.21
N GLU A 54 2.36 -1.41 13.90
CA GLU A 54 3.09 -0.17 13.56
C GLU A 54 2.80 0.42 12.17
N TRP A 55 1.79 -0.09 11.46
CA TRP A 55 1.38 0.45 10.17
C TRP A 55 0.67 1.79 10.39
N SER A 56 1.41 2.89 10.20
CA SER A 56 1.00 4.25 10.53
C SER A 56 -0.21 4.74 9.70
N SER A 57 -1.06 5.53 10.35
CA SER A 57 -2.12 6.36 9.74
C SER A 57 -1.60 7.46 8.81
N ASP A 58 -0.32 7.78 8.93
CA ASP A 58 0.33 8.75 8.07
C ASP A 58 0.54 8.07 6.74
N PHE A 59 0.09 8.67 5.63
CA PHE A 59 0.23 8.17 4.26
C PHE A 59 1.69 8.21 3.77
N VAL A 60 2.61 7.76 4.61
CA VAL A 60 4.05 7.87 4.44
C VAL A 60 4.62 6.53 4.03
N PHE A 61 5.63 6.58 3.17
CA PHE A 61 6.54 5.48 2.83
C PHE A 61 6.52 4.33 3.85
N PRO A 62 6.33 3.05 3.44
CA PRO A 62 6.08 1.91 4.33
C PRO A 62 7.15 1.62 5.41
N LEU A 63 8.26 2.36 5.43
CA LEU A 63 9.26 2.28 6.50
C LEU A 63 9.32 3.52 7.40
N ALA A 64 8.54 4.57 7.15
CA ALA A 64 8.71 5.84 7.86
C ALA A 64 8.51 5.71 9.37
N GLY A 65 7.54 4.93 9.84
CA GLY A 65 7.39 4.61 11.26
C GLY A 65 8.66 3.98 11.85
N MET A 66 9.17 2.93 11.21
CA MET A 66 10.43 2.27 11.60
C MET A 66 11.67 3.16 11.47
N LEU A 67 11.66 4.12 10.54
CA LEU A 67 12.75 5.06 10.36
C LEU A 67 12.72 6.18 11.42
N ARG A 68 11.54 6.50 11.96
CA ARG A 68 11.37 7.48 13.04
C ARG A 68 11.60 6.90 14.44
N SER A 69 11.45 5.59 14.62
CA SER A 69 11.70 4.95 15.91
C SER A 69 13.15 5.12 16.36
N ASP A 70 13.44 4.92 17.64
CA ASP A 70 14.81 4.93 18.17
C ASP A 70 15.57 3.63 17.86
N ASP A 71 14.99 2.72 17.07
CA ASP A 71 15.59 1.42 16.77
C ASP A 71 16.91 1.52 16.02
N SER A 72 17.81 0.57 16.30
CA SER A 72 19.07 0.47 15.58
C SER A 72 18.84 0.17 14.10
N ARG A 73 19.81 0.55 13.26
CA ARG A 73 19.81 0.20 11.83
C ARG A 73 19.68 -1.32 11.64
N GLU A 74 20.39 -2.10 12.46
CA GLU A 74 20.39 -3.56 12.42
C GLU A 74 19.00 -4.12 12.72
N TYR A 75 18.27 -3.52 13.68
CA TYR A 75 16.89 -3.89 13.97
C TYR A 75 15.96 -3.58 12.80
N ILE A 76 16.05 -2.38 12.21
CA ILE A 76 15.25 -1.99 11.04
C ILE A 76 15.51 -2.97 9.87
N ILE A 77 16.77 -3.31 9.60
CA ILE A 77 17.13 -4.28 8.56
C ILE A 77 16.50 -5.65 8.83
N LYS A 78 16.62 -6.15 10.07
CA LYS A 78 16.01 -7.42 10.48
C LYS A 78 14.49 -7.37 10.29
N ARG A 79 13.85 -6.25 10.62
CA ARG A 79 12.42 -6.07 10.47
C ARG A 79 11.98 -6.07 9.01
N VAL A 80 12.69 -5.38 8.12
CA VAL A 80 12.40 -5.40 6.68
C VAL A 80 12.56 -6.82 6.10
N LYS A 81 13.60 -7.56 6.50
CA LYS A 81 13.77 -8.96 6.08
C LYS A 81 12.59 -9.83 6.51
N SER A 82 12.15 -9.68 7.76
CA SER A 82 10.97 -10.37 8.29
C SER A 82 9.70 -10.03 7.49
N ILE A 83 9.48 -8.77 7.11
CA ILE A 83 8.33 -8.37 6.28
C ILE A 83 8.39 -9.06 4.91
N CYS A 84 9.58 -9.10 4.30
CA CYS A 84 9.77 -9.77 3.01
C CYS A 84 9.48 -11.27 3.07
N GLU A 85 9.95 -11.95 4.11
CA GLU A 85 9.66 -13.36 4.36
C GLU A 85 8.15 -13.59 4.57
N GLN A 86 7.50 -12.78 5.42
CA GLN A 86 6.07 -12.88 5.70
C GLN A 86 5.18 -12.60 4.48
N ASN A 87 5.56 -11.63 3.64
CA ASN A 87 4.85 -11.35 2.38
C ASN A 87 4.99 -12.51 1.39
N MET A 88 6.18 -13.13 1.32
CA MET A 88 6.42 -14.30 0.48
C MET A 88 5.62 -15.52 0.97
N GLU A 89 5.55 -15.75 2.28
CA GLU A 89 4.72 -16.80 2.87
C GLU A 89 3.23 -16.59 2.58
N MET A 90 2.73 -15.36 2.72
CA MET A 90 1.36 -15.01 2.36
C MET A 90 1.09 -15.28 0.88
N PHE A 91 1.97 -14.81 -0.02
CA PHE A 91 1.84 -15.04 -1.46
C PHE A 91 1.76 -16.54 -1.78
N ASN A 92 2.68 -17.34 -1.22
CA ASN A 92 2.72 -18.79 -1.42
C ASN A 92 1.50 -19.51 -0.82
N CYS A 93 0.91 -18.98 0.26
CA CYS A 93 -0.33 -19.49 0.81
C CYS A 93 -1.51 -19.25 -0.14
N LEU A 94 -1.63 -18.01 -0.66
CA LEU A 94 -2.68 -17.59 -1.58
C LEU A 94 -2.67 -18.36 -2.91
N GLN A 95 -1.49 -18.71 -3.42
CA GLN A 95 -1.31 -19.55 -4.62
C GLN A 95 -1.90 -20.96 -4.49
N LYS A 96 -2.14 -21.44 -3.26
CA LYS A 96 -2.76 -22.75 -3.00
C LYS A 96 -4.29 -22.66 -2.87
N CYS A 97 -4.84 -21.46 -2.81
CA CYS A 97 -6.27 -21.24 -2.70
C CYS A 97 -6.92 -21.16 -4.10
N PRO A 98 -8.24 -21.42 -4.20
CA PRO A 98 -8.97 -21.27 -5.46
C PRO A 98 -8.79 -19.87 -6.06
N GLU A 99 -8.82 -19.79 -7.40
CA GLU A 99 -8.83 -18.52 -8.11
C GLU A 99 -10.13 -17.76 -7.82
N SER A 100 -9.99 -16.49 -7.46
CA SER A 100 -11.10 -15.56 -7.26
C SER A 100 -10.57 -14.12 -7.30
N ASN A 101 -11.46 -13.14 -7.49
CA ASN A 101 -11.08 -11.72 -7.42
C ASN A 101 -10.46 -11.37 -6.07
N GLU A 102 -10.92 -11.99 -4.97
CA GLU A 102 -10.35 -11.81 -3.65
C GLU A 102 -8.93 -12.35 -3.55
N ASN A 103 -8.68 -13.52 -4.14
CA ASN A 103 -7.34 -14.09 -4.18
C ASN A 103 -6.40 -13.16 -4.97
N GLU A 104 -6.85 -12.69 -6.14
CA GLU A 104 -6.09 -11.77 -6.97
C GLU A 104 -5.78 -10.45 -6.23
N ILE A 105 -6.76 -9.88 -5.54
CA ILE A 105 -6.58 -8.66 -4.74
C ILE A 105 -5.59 -8.89 -3.60
N LEU A 106 -5.70 -9.98 -2.85
CA LEU A 106 -4.77 -10.28 -1.75
C LEU A 106 -3.34 -10.49 -2.27
N GLN A 107 -3.18 -11.16 -3.41
CA GLN A 107 -1.86 -11.34 -4.05
C GLN A 107 -1.29 -10.04 -4.58
N MET A 108 -2.11 -9.20 -5.20
CA MET A 108 -1.68 -7.89 -5.65
C MET A 108 -1.26 -7.00 -4.46
N GLY A 109 -1.90 -7.16 -3.29
CA GLY A 109 -1.58 -6.36 -2.09
C GLY A 109 -0.13 -6.50 -1.60
N VAL A 110 0.51 -7.66 -1.83
CA VAL A 110 1.91 -7.90 -1.43
C VAL A 110 2.93 -7.46 -2.48
N LYS A 111 2.52 -7.23 -3.74
CA LYS A 111 3.42 -6.88 -4.86
C LYS A 111 4.26 -5.61 -4.68
N PRO A 112 3.75 -4.52 -4.07
CA PRO A 112 4.57 -3.31 -3.87
C PRO A 112 5.87 -3.57 -3.11
N TRP A 113 5.92 -4.60 -2.25
CA TRP A 113 7.11 -4.97 -1.51
C TRP A 113 8.15 -5.74 -2.31
N GLU A 114 7.77 -6.34 -3.44
CA GLU A 114 8.66 -7.20 -4.24
C GLU A 114 9.93 -6.45 -4.67
N GLY A 115 9.80 -5.20 -5.11
CA GLY A 115 10.94 -4.37 -5.48
C GLY A 115 11.92 -4.13 -4.33
N ILE A 116 11.42 -3.93 -3.11
CA ILE A 116 12.24 -3.78 -1.90
C ILE A 116 12.90 -5.11 -1.54
N CYS A 117 12.12 -6.19 -1.54
CA CYS A 117 12.57 -7.51 -1.12
C CYS A 117 13.62 -8.12 -2.07
N ASN A 118 13.49 -7.88 -3.37
CA ASN A 118 14.48 -8.29 -4.36
C ASN A 118 15.78 -7.46 -4.29
N ASN A 119 15.77 -6.30 -3.64
CA ASN A 119 16.88 -5.36 -3.58
C ASN A 119 17.32 -5.03 -2.13
N LEU A 120 17.14 -5.97 -1.19
CA LEU A 120 17.45 -5.75 0.24
C LEU A 120 18.87 -5.24 0.48
N ARG A 121 19.88 -5.78 -0.22
CA ARG A 121 21.27 -5.32 -0.07
C ARG A 121 21.43 -3.84 -0.41
N VAL A 122 20.74 -3.37 -1.45
CA VAL A 122 20.78 -1.96 -1.85
C VAL A 122 20.04 -1.12 -0.81
N LEU A 123 18.87 -1.58 -0.35
CA LEU A 123 18.10 -0.93 0.71
C LEU A 123 18.91 -0.74 2.00
N GLU A 124 19.62 -1.77 2.45
CA GLU A 124 20.45 -1.78 3.66
C GLU A 124 21.45 -0.60 3.68
N THR A 125 22.01 -0.27 2.52
CA THR A 125 22.96 0.85 2.38
C THR A 125 22.31 2.23 2.55
N GLN A 126 20.99 2.32 2.32
CA GLN A 126 20.24 3.59 2.34
C GLN A 126 19.60 3.88 3.70
N ILE A 127 19.30 2.86 4.51
CA ILE A 127 18.58 3.00 5.80
C ILE A 127 19.23 4.03 6.72
N GLY A 128 20.57 4.05 6.81
CA GLY A 128 21.27 5.02 7.65
C GLY A 128 21.10 6.47 7.20
N CYS A 129 20.96 6.73 5.89
CA CYS A 129 20.63 8.06 5.41
C CYS A 129 19.16 8.40 5.63
N TRP A 130 18.26 7.45 5.34
CA TRP A 130 16.82 7.63 5.48
C TRP A 130 16.45 7.96 6.92
N LYS A 131 16.96 7.19 7.89
CA LYS A 131 16.72 7.42 9.33
C LYS A 131 17.12 8.84 9.74
N ARG A 132 18.26 9.34 9.26
CA ARG A 132 18.74 10.70 9.59
C ARG A 132 17.90 11.82 8.99
N ASN A 133 17.19 11.56 7.89
CA ASN A 133 16.48 12.61 7.13
C ASN A 133 14.96 12.42 7.09
N ILE A 134 14.42 11.37 7.71
CA ILE A 134 13.00 11.02 7.58
C ILE A 134 12.08 12.13 8.07
N GLU A 135 12.41 12.79 9.17
CA GLU A 135 11.61 13.90 9.70
C GLU A 135 11.50 15.03 8.68
N VAL A 136 12.63 15.50 8.14
CA VAL A 136 12.66 16.58 7.13
C VAL A 136 11.95 16.14 5.85
N ILE A 137 12.19 14.93 5.36
CA ILE A 137 11.54 14.40 4.15
C ILE A 137 10.02 14.38 4.32
N THR A 138 9.54 13.86 5.46
CA THR A 138 8.10 13.74 5.71
C THR A 138 7.43 15.08 5.98
N GLN A 139 8.13 16.01 6.62
CA GLN A 139 7.68 17.38 6.80
C GLN A 139 7.55 18.12 5.45
N GLU A 140 8.56 18.02 4.57
CA GLU A 140 8.54 18.70 3.28
C GLU A 140 7.48 18.15 2.30
N CYS A 141 7.00 16.91 2.50
CA CYS A 141 5.90 16.31 1.74
C CYS A 141 4.59 16.20 2.55
N GLY A 142 4.49 16.93 3.66
CA GLY A 142 3.37 16.84 4.59
C GLY A 142 2.04 17.28 3.96
N PHE A 143 2.07 18.29 3.09
CA PHE A 143 0.87 18.79 2.41
C PHE A 143 0.27 17.73 1.47
N GLU A 144 1.07 17.14 0.59
CA GLU A 144 0.62 16.10 -0.34
C GLU A 144 0.13 14.86 0.41
N SER A 145 0.79 14.50 1.51
CA SER A 145 0.39 13.41 2.39
C SER A 145 -1.00 13.67 3.00
N GLN A 146 -1.23 14.89 3.50
CA GLN A 146 -2.51 15.28 4.09
C GLN A 146 -3.65 15.29 3.05
N GLN A 147 -3.39 15.74 1.82
CA GLN A 147 -4.38 15.71 0.74
C GLN A 147 -4.81 14.29 0.39
N LEU A 148 -3.84 13.38 0.27
CA LEU A 148 -4.12 11.97 0.03
C LEU A 148 -4.93 11.35 1.18
N HIS A 149 -4.52 11.62 2.43
CA HIS A 149 -5.25 11.17 3.62
C HIS A 149 -6.70 11.63 3.60
N HIS A 150 -6.93 12.92 3.40
CA HIS A 150 -8.27 13.50 3.39
C HIS A 150 -9.16 12.93 2.27
N SER A 151 -8.60 12.76 1.06
CA SER A 151 -9.35 12.16 -0.05
C SER A 151 -9.70 10.69 0.20
N THR A 152 -8.81 9.94 0.84
CA THR A 152 -9.04 8.53 1.21
C THR A 152 -10.10 8.41 2.30
N GLU A 153 -10.01 9.24 3.34
CA GLU A 153 -11.01 9.34 4.40
C GLU A 153 -12.40 9.64 3.82
N ARG A 154 -12.51 10.63 2.93
CA ARG A 154 -13.78 10.95 2.27
C ARG A 154 -14.35 9.78 1.46
N LEU A 155 -13.51 8.98 0.81
CA LEU A 155 -13.94 7.80 0.06
C LEU A 155 -14.58 6.74 0.99
N THR A 156 -14.10 6.60 2.23
CA THR A 156 -14.70 5.66 3.21
C THR A 156 -16.15 6.00 3.56
N HIS A 157 -16.51 7.29 3.51
CA HIS A 157 -17.85 7.77 3.82
C HIS A 157 -18.74 7.92 2.57
N ASN A 158 -18.15 8.23 1.43
CA ASN A 158 -18.86 8.48 0.18
C ASN A 158 -18.08 7.89 -1.00
N VAL A 159 -18.56 6.78 -1.54
CA VAL A 159 -17.93 6.14 -2.70
C VAL A 159 -18.28 6.91 -3.96
N SER A 160 -17.31 7.58 -4.56
CA SER A 160 -17.51 8.25 -5.86
C SER A 160 -16.29 8.16 -6.75
N VAL A 161 -16.52 8.13 -8.07
CA VAL A 161 -15.46 8.13 -9.10
C VAL A 161 -14.61 9.41 -9.01
N ILE A 162 -15.22 10.53 -8.61
CA ILE A 162 -14.52 11.80 -8.39
C ILE A 162 -13.49 11.67 -7.25
N LEU A 163 -13.87 11.03 -6.14
CA LEU A 163 -12.94 10.81 -5.03
C LEU A 163 -11.84 9.81 -5.38
N VAL A 164 -12.13 8.79 -6.19
CA VAL A 164 -11.11 7.88 -6.73
C VAL A 164 -10.11 8.64 -7.60
N SER A 165 -10.59 9.53 -8.48
CA SER A 165 -9.73 10.40 -9.31
C SER A 165 -8.79 11.25 -8.46
N LEU A 166 -9.33 11.89 -7.41
CA LEU A 166 -8.55 12.72 -6.48
C LEU A 166 -7.50 11.92 -5.72
N ILE A 167 -7.83 10.70 -5.28
CA ILE A 167 -6.86 9.81 -4.60
C ILE A 167 -5.69 9.50 -5.53
N CYS A 168 -5.97 9.15 -6.79
CA CYS A 168 -4.92 8.83 -7.76
C CYS A 168 -4.04 10.05 -8.08
N GLU A 169 -4.64 11.24 -8.20
CA GLU A 169 -3.92 12.49 -8.38
C GLU A 169 -3.04 12.84 -7.16
N HIS A 170 -3.60 12.79 -5.96
CA HIS A 170 -2.88 13.09 -4.72
C HIS A 170 -1.76 12.08 -4.46
N LEU A 171 -1.96 10.80 -4.79
CA LEU A 171 -0.91 9.78 -4.72
C LEU A 171 0.23 10.11 -5.69
N ARG A 172 -0.08 10.59 -6.90
CA ARG A 172 0.95 11.03 -7.86
C ARG A 172 1.74 12.22 -7.29
N HIS A 173 1.08 13.22 -6.75
CA HIS A 173 1.75 14.39 -6.14
C HIS A 173 2.66 13.99 -4.97
N LEU A 174 2.16 13.16 -4.06
CA LEU A 174 2.93 12.66 -2.94
C LEU A 174 4.14 11.83 -3.41
N SER A 175 3.94 10.96 -4.40
CA SER A 175 5.01 10.16 -5.00
C SER A 175 6.12 11.04 -5.57
N VAL A 176 5.76 12.05 -6.38
CA VAL A 176 6.73 12.99 -6.95
C VAL A 176 7.50 13.71 -5.85
N CYS A 177 6.81 14.19 -4.81
CA CYS A 177 7.46 14.84 -3.69
C CYS A 177 8.47 13.90 -3.02
N LEU A 178 8.03 12.72 -2.56
CA LEU A 178 8.87 11.78 -1.83
C LEU A 178 10.06 11.32 -2.67
N VAL A 179 9.86 10.93 -3.93
CA VAL A 179 10.96 10.54 -4.83
C VAL A 179 12.01 11.64 -4.92
N ASN A 180 11.59 12.89 -5.11
CA ASN A 180 12.49 14.04 -5.19
C ASN A 180 13.21 14.30 -3.86
N LYS A 181 12.52 14.22 -2.71
CA LYS A 181 13.14 14.46 -1.40
C LYS A 181 14.13 13.36 -1.02
N TYR A 182 13.77 12.09 -1.20
CA TYR A 182 14.70 11.00 -1.00
C TYR A 182 15.93 11.10 -1.92
N GLY A 183 15.74 11.55 -3.16
CA GLY A 183 16.85 11.86 -4.08
C GLY A 183 17.73 13.02 -3.61
N LYS A 184 17.13 14.13 -3.17
CA LYS A 184 17.82 15.32 -2.66
C LYS A 184 18.67 15.01 -1.42
N TYR A 185 18.11 14.28 -0.44
CA TYR A 185 18.77 14.05 0.84
C TYR A 185 19.68 12.82 0.86
N CYS A 186 19.33 11.78 0.08
CA CYS A 186 20.01 10.48 0.15
C CYS A 186 20.51 9.96 -1.21
N GLY A 187 20.44 10.79 -2.25
CA GLY A 187 21.07 10.55 -3.55
C GLY A 187 20.24 9.71 -4.51
N ALA A 188 20.78 9.56 -5.72
CA ALA A 188 20.09 8.93 -6.85
C ALA A 188 19.68 7.46 -6.61
N VAL A 189 20.42 6.73 -5.78
CA VAL A 189 20.06 5.35 -5.41
C VAL A 189 18.75 5.34 -4.62
N SER A 190 18.62 6.22 -3.62
CA SER A 190 17.38 6.40 -2.87
C SER A 190 16.23 6.83 -3.78
N GLN A 191 16.46 7.81 -4.66
CA GLN A 191 15.46 8.25 -5.63
C GLN A 191 14.90 7.08 -6.46
N ARG A 192 15.78 6.20 -6.96
CA ARG A 192 15.40 5.04 -7.77
C ARG A 192 14.60 4.02 -6.98
N ILE A 193 15.01 3.68 -5.75
CA ILE A 193 14.29 2.70 -4.92
C ILE A 193 12.87 3.19 -4.63
N ILE A 194 12.75 4.45 -4.23
CA ILE A 194 11.45 5.06 -3.91
C ILE A 194 10.58 5.21 -5.15
N GLY A 195 11.18 5.58 -6.29
CA GLY A 195 10.49 5.64 -7.59
C GLY A 195 9.87 4.30 -7.96
N ASN A 196 10.68 3.24 -7.98
CA ASN A 196 10.23 1.88 -8.31
C ASN A 196 9.11 1.40 -7.37
N LEU A 197 9.20 1.73 -6.07
CA LEU A 197 8.15 1.40 -5.11
C LEU A 197 6.82 2.09 -5.49
N PHE A 198 6.85 3.39 -5.79
CA PHE A 198 5.65 4.12 -6.15
C PHE A 198 5.10 3.72 -7.53
N ASP A 199 5.95 3.37 -8.48
CA ASP A 199 5.53 2.90 -9.79
C ASP A 199 4.76 1.58 -9.65
N SER A 200 5.35 0.59 -8.97
CA SER A 200 4.69 -0.68 -8.65
C SER A 200 3.40 -0.49 -7.86
N SER A 201 3.40 0.46 -6.92
CA SER A 201 2.22 0.81 -6.13
C SER A 201 1.07 1.38 -6.96
N ARG A 202 1.36 2.31 -7.88
CA ARG A 202 0.34 2.90 -8.76
C ARG A 202 -0.20 1.88 -9.75
N GLU A 203 0.67 1.03 -10.30
CA GLU A 203 0.25 -0.06 -11.20
C GLU A 203 -0.69 -1.03 -10.47
N THR A 204 -0.31 -1.45 -9.26
CA THR A 204 -1.11 -2.34 -8.41
C THR A 204 -2.46 -1.72 -8.09
N MET A 205 -2.47 -0.45 -7.66
CA MET A 205 -3.71 0.28 -7.36
C MET A 205 -4.61 0.39 -8.59
N SER A 206 -4.04 0.67 -9.78
CA SER A 206 -4.80 0.72 -11.03
C SER A 206 -5.48 -0.62 -11.34
N LYS A 207 -4.73 -1.73 -11.26
CA LYS A 207 -5.28 -3.08 -11.49
C LYS A 207 -6.42 -3.41 -10.53
N MET A 208 -6.25 -3.11 -9.25
CA MET A 208 -7.29 -3.34 -8.25
C MET A 208 -8.53 -2.47 -8.46
N LEU A 209 -8.34 -1.19 -8.81
CA LEU A 209 -9.46 -0.29 -9.12
C LEU A 209 -10.23 -0.78 -10.36
N ARG A 210 -9.57 -1.37 -11.36
CA ARG A 210 -10.22 -1.94 -12.55
C ARG A 210 -11.19 -3.06 -12.23
N ILE A 211 -10.97 -3.83 -11.16
CA ILE A 211 -11.91 -4.88 -10.72
C ILE A 211 -13.31 -4.30 -10.44
N LYS A 212 -13.39 -3.04 -9.97
CA LYS A 212 -14.66 -2.37 -9.68
C LYS A 212 -15.11 -1.36 -10.74
N TRP A 213 -14.15 -0.64 -11.31
CA TRP A 213 -14.40 0.50 -12.21
C TRP A 213 -13.89 0.22 -13.64
N GLU A 214 -13.98 -1.02 -14.10
CA GLU A 214 -13.41 -1.50 -15.38
C GLU A 214 -13.59 -0.50 -16.54
N SER A 215 -14.82 -0.04 -16.79
CA SER A 215 -15.14 0.89 -17.89
C SER A 215 -15.08 2.37 -17.51
N ASN A 216 -14.97 2.72 -16.23
CA ASN A 216 -15.11 4.08 -15.70
C ASN A 216 -13.94 4.49 -14.79
N LEU A 217 -12.78 3.85 -14.95
CA LEU A 217 -11.59 4.21 -14.19
C LEU A 217 -11.13 5.62 -14.60
N PRO A 218 -10.95 6.56 -13.65
CA PRO A 218 -10.42 7.88 -13.95
C PRO A 218 -9.06 7.79 -14.64
N LYS A 219 -8.82 8.68 -15.61
CA LYS A 219 -7.54 8.74 -16.34
C LYS A 219 -6.34 8.95 -15.41
N GLU A 220 -6.56 9.64 -14.29
CA GLU A 220 -5.58 9.91 -13.24
C GLU A 220 -5.08 8.62 -12.56
N CYS A 221 -5.89 7.55 -12.60
CA CYS A 221 -5.57 6.24 -12.04
C CYS A 221 -4.92 5.29 -13.05
N ILE A 222 -4.76 5.72 -14.30
CA ILE A 222 -4.05 4.95 -15.34
C ILE A 222 -2.58 5.34 -15.24
N PRO A 223 -1.66 4.38 -14.98
CA PRO A 223 -0.23 4.65 -15.04
C PRO A 223 0.09 5.14 -16.45
N ASN A 224 0.63 6.35 -16.58
CA ASN A 224 1.16 6.78 -17.87
C ASN A 224 2.43 5.97 -18.15
N ASP A 225 2.54 5.41 -19.36
CA ASP A 225 3.83 5.01 -19.92
C ASP A 225 4.67 6.30 -20.05
N LEU A 226 5.54 6.57 -19.07
CA LEU A 226 6.57 7.60 -19.16
C LEU A 226 7.85 6.96 -19.68
#